data_AF-A0A7C5PVC8-F1
#
_entry.id   AF-A0A7C5PVC8-F1
#
_cell.length_a   1.000
_cell.length_b   1.000
_cell.length_c   1.000
_cell.angle_alpha   90.00
_cell.angle_beta   90.00
_cell.angle_gamma   90.00
#
_symmetry.space_group_name_H-M   'P 1'
#
loop_
_entity.id
_entity.type
_entity.pdbx_description
1 polymer ?
#
loop_
_entity_poly.entity_id
_entity_poly.type
_entity_poly.pdbx_seq_one_letter_code
_entity_poly.pdbx_strand_id
1 'polypeptide(L)'
;MNDGGFTDLRVNPQEGQVNESFWPSFTDIMTTVVMIFLIAMVVLLVRNMELVKQLRATMEAERIAAELARATGEEKDSLATALHRTEEQLQQARLEILRLREKGVEREKVITDQIATINELLAQRDDLTQQAAQLKLGKQQLEARLRDQQARITTLTQSLKNRELELQASRSDVKNLQANIASLQESLRSSQEQSSRLQKALAARSQELEAARQAAKTMERKYLVLVGDYDNLKVKYDKLVRPARSAEGRHIVEVRYWKKDGKYHIAWHEGDEGEFQPISRRRLELVLSRLLKEHPNGLYVKVIFPENSGLSYNEAWEFTNHLHRKYDYYFRDQGPSDTADDKAAGEE
;
A
#
# COMPACT_ATOMS: atom_id res chain seq x y z
N MET A 1 -21.49 -186.20 -29.44
CA MET A 1 -20.97 -185.71 -30.73
C MET A 1 -19.54 -185.27 -30.50
N ASN A 2 -18.64 -186.00 -31.17
CA ASN A 2 -17.34 -185.62 -31.71
C ASN A 2 -16.33 -184.96 -30.75
N ASP A 3 -15.28 -185.70 -30.41
CA ASP A 3 -13.99 -185.76 -31.15
C ASP A 3 -13.06 -184.73 -30.51
N GLY A 4 -12.00 -185.16 -29.85
CA GLY A 4 -10.76 -185.56 -30.52
C GLY A 4 -9.72 -184.49 -30.15
N GLY A 5 -8.45 -184.77 -29.90
CA GLY A 5 -7.64 -185.96 -30.07
C GLY A 5 -6.18 -185.54 -29.84
N PHE A 6 -5.30 -186.54 -29.78
CA PHE A 6 -3.83 -186.48 -29.70
C PHE A 6 -3.25 -186.18 -28.31
N THR A 7 -2.62 -187.10 -27.54
CA THR A 7 -1.68 -188.22 -27.78
C THR A 7 -0.35 -187.88 -28.43
N ASP A 8 0.72 -187.88 -27.62
CA ASP A 8 2.06 -188.46 -27.89
C ASP A 8 2.73 -188.63 -26.50
N LEU A 9 3.04 -189.80 -25.93
CA LEU A 9 3.80 -190.98 -26.36
C LEU A 9 5.30 -190.71 -26.56
N ARG A 10 6.05 -190.84 -25.46
CA ARG A 10 7.26 -191.66 -25.43
C ARG A 10 7.44 -192.19 -24.00
N VAL A 11 7.22 -193.49 -23.73
CA VAL A 11 8.07 -194.63 -24.16
C VAL A 11 9.47 -194.36 -23.60
N ASN A 12 9.98 -195.08 -22.60
CA ASN A 12 10.03 -196.53 -22.49
C ASN A 12 10.46 -196.90 -21.04
N PRO A 13 10.42 -198.18 -20.66
CA PRO A 13 9.64 -198.61 -19.50
C PRO A 13 10.43 -199.71 -18.76
N GLN A 14 9.68 -200.55 -18.05
CA GLN A 14 9.92 -201.98 -17.86
C GLN A 14 11.17 -202.38 -17.06
N GLU A 15 10.99 -202.77 -15.80
CA GLU A 15 10.45 -204.08 -15.40
C GLU A 15 11.31 -205.25 -15.90
N GLY A 16 11.87 -205.99 -14.94
CA GLY A 16 12.54 -207.25 -15.23
C GLY A 16 13.00 -207.95 -13.95
N GLN A 17 12.23 -208.99 -13.58
CA GLN A 17 12.56 -210.11 -12.66
C GLN A 17 12.42 -209.79 -11.16
N VAL A 18 11.36 -210.17 -10.44
CA VAL A 18 10.54 -211.41 -10.33
C VAL A 18 11.25 -212.56 -9.61
N ASN A 19 10.56 -212.98 -8.53
CA ASN A 19 10.77 -214.05 -7.55
C ASN A 19 11.81 -213.75 -6.45
N GLU A 20 11.50 -213.87 -5.16
CA GLU A 20 10.33 -214.41 -4.45
C GLU A 20 10.48 -214.02 -2.96
N SER A 21 9.36 -214.06 -2.22
CA SER A 21 9.26 -214.25 -0.77
C SER A 21 8.96 -213.04 0.14
N PHE A 22 7.65 -212.99 0.49
CA PHE A 22 7.09 -212.78 1.83
C PHE A 22 7.21 -211.38 2.47
N TRP A 23 6.11 -210.62 2.31
CA TRP A 23 5.85 -209.19 2.63
C TRP A 23 5.25 -208.96 4.06
N PRO A 24 5.12 -207.70 4.57
CA PRO A 24 6.16 -206.67 4.78
C PRO A 24 5.96 -205.78 6.06
N SER A 25 6.94 -204.92 6.34
CA SER A 25 7.12 -204.10 7.55
C SER A 25 6.42 -202.73 7.57
N PHE A 26 6.19 -202.25 8.80
CA PHE A 26 5.58 -201.00 9.31
C PHE A 26 6.05 -199.63 8.72
N THR A 27 6.81 -199.60 7.63
CA THR A 27 7.55 -198.41 7.15
C THR A 27 6.73 -197.47 6.26
N ASP A 28 5.65 -197.95 5.64
CA ASP A 28 4.94 -197.20 4.57
C ASP A 28 3.84 -196.23 5.07
N ILE A 29 3.46 -196.31 6.35
CA ILE A 29 2.55 -195.32 6.98
C ILE A 29 3.31 -194.09 7.48
N MET A 30 4.60 -194.22 7.78
CA MET A 30 5.44 -193.12 8.25
C MET A 30 5.71 -192.07 7.17
N THR A 31 5.91 -192.48 5.92
CA THR A 31 6.26 -191.57 4.80
C THR A 31 5.09 -190.67 4.41
N THR A 32 3.85 -191.16 4.45
CA THR A 32 2.65 -190.38 4.13
C THR A 32 2.35 -189.30 5.17
N VAL A 33 2.52 -189.63 6.46
CA VAL A 33 2.38 -188.67 7.57
C VAL A 33 3.43 -187.56 7.46
N VAL A 34 4.66 -187.88 7.05
CA VAL A 34 5.74 -186.91 6.83
C VAL A 34 5.43 -185.96 5.66
N MET A 35 4.82 -186.44 4.57
CA MET A 35 4.55 -185.60 3.39
C MET A 35 3.44 -184.56 3.63
N ILE A 36 2.39 -184.91 4.38
CA ILE A 36 1.35 -183.95 4.81
C ILE A 36 1.95 -182.90 5.76
N PHE A 37 2.86 -183.32 6.63
CA PHE A 37 3.58 -182.42 7.54
C PHE A 37 4.47 -181.43 6.78
N LEU A 38 5.17 -181.89 5.73
CA LEU A 38 5.99 -181.02 4.87
C LEU A 38 5.15 -179.99 4.11
N ILE A 39 4.03 -180.37 3.51
CA ILE A 39 3.16 -179.44 2.79
C ILE A 39 2.52 -178.42 3.76
N ALA A 40 2.07 -178.87 4.94
CA ALA A 40 1.55 -177.98 5.98
C ALA A 40 2.61 -176.98 6.49
N MET A 41 3.86 -177.42 6.61
CA MET A 41 4.98 -176.57 7.02
C MET A 41 5.36 -175.53 5.96
N VAL A 42 5.31 -175.89 4.67
CA VAL A 42 5.55 -174.94 3.56
C VAL A 42 4.44 -173.89 3.49
N VAL A 43 3.17 -174.29 3.62
CA VAL A 43 2.04 -173.33 3.63
C VAL A 43 2.09 -172.41 4.84
N LEU A 44 2.45 -172.92 6.02
CA LEU A 44 2.70 -172.09 7.21
C LEU A 44 3.86 -171.12 6.99
N LEU A 45 4.95 -171.55 6.34
CA LEU A 45 6.09 -170.68 6.04
C LEU A 45 5.72 -169.57 5.04
N VAL A 46 4.98 -169.87 3.97
CA VAL A 46 4.53 -168.87 3.00
C VAL A 46 3.58 -167.87 3.67
N ARG A 47 2.63 -168.36 4.47
CA ARG A 47 1.67 -167.49 5.16
C ARG A 47 2.33 -166.65 6.26
N ASN A 48 3.32 -167.20 6.95
CA ASN A 48 4.16 -166.45 7.90
C ASN A 48 5.02 -165.41 7.17
N MET A 49 5.60 -165.73 6.01
CA MET A 49 6.31 -164.77 5.15
C MET A 49 5.40 -163.65 4.63
N GLU A 50 4.16 -163.93 4.27
CA GLU A 50 3.18 -162.92 3.85
C GLU A 50 2.76 -162.02 5.01
N LEU A 51 2.50 -162.59 6.20
CA LEU A 51 2.21 -161.82 7.41
C LEU A 51 3.37 -160.90 7.79
N VAL A 52 4.61 -161.40 7.73
CA VAL A 52 5.82 -160.61 8.00
C VAL A 52 5.99 -159.50 6.96
N LYS A 53 5.70 -159.76 5.68
CA LYS A 53 5.73 -158.72 4.62
C LYS A 53 4.65 -157.67 4.83
N GLN A 54 3.42 -158.06 5.18
CA GLN A 54 2.33 -157.13 5.49
C GLN A 54 2.65 -156.29 6.72
N LEU A 55 3.17 -156.88 7.80
CA LEU A 55 3.61 -156.17 9.00
C LEU A 55 4.75 -155.18 8.71
N ARG A 56 5.72 -155.57 7.87
CA ARG A 56 6.78 -154.63 7.43
C ARG A 56 6.21 -153.50 6.58
N ALA A 57 5.33 -153.78 5.63
CA ALA A 57 4.70 -152.76 4.82
C ALA A 57 3.82 -151.81 5.65
N THR A 58 3.11 -152.31 6.67
CA THR A 58 2.33 -151.46 7.58
C THR A 58 3.23 -150.66 8.51
N MET A 59 4.32 -151.24 9.04
CA MET A 59 5.30 -150.50 9.85
C MET A 59 6.05 -149.45 9.03
N GLU A 60 6.38 -149.73 7.76
CA GLU A 60 6.99 -148.78 6.84
C GLU A 60 6.01 -147.67 6.47
N ALA A 61 4.75 -148.00 6.18
CA ALA A 61 3.71 -147.01 5.92
C ALA A 61 3.43 -146.12 7.16
N GLU A 62 3.40 -146.72 8.35
CA GLU A 62 3.24 -146.00 9.62
C GLU A 62 4.47 -145.11 9.91
N ARG A 63 5.68 -145.61 9.63
CA ARG A 63 6.91 -144.82 9.75
C ARG A 63 6.94 -143.65 8.77
N ILE A 64 6.58 -143.87 7.50
CA ILE A 64 6.51 -142.82 6.48
C ILE A 64 5.42 -141.80 6.84
N ALA A 65 4.25 -142.26 7.31
CA ALA A 65 3.18 -141.38 7.77
C ALA A 65 3.58 -140.58 9.02
N ALA A 66 4.32 -141.18 9.95
CA ALA A 66 4.83 -140.51 11.14
C ALA A 66 5.95 -139.51 10.80
N GLU A 67 6.87 -139.86 9.89
CA GLU A 67 7.92 -138.95 9.39
C GLU A 67 7.30 -137.79 8.60
N LEU A 68 6.27 -138.03 7.77
CA LEU A 68 5.53 -136.99 7.06
C LEU A 68 4.70 -136.11 8.01
N ALA A 69 4.03 -136.70 9.00
CA ALA A 69 3.29 -135.96 10.03
C ALA A 69 4.22 -135.09 10.88
N ARG A 70 5.44 -135.58 11.16
CA ARG A 70 6.47 -134.83 11.87
C ARG A 70 7.05 -133.70 11.02
N ALA A 71 7.41 -133.98 9.76
CA ALA A 71 7.90 -132.95 8.83
C ALA A 71 6.85 -131.86 8.58
N THR A 72 5.59 -132.24 8.37
CA THR A 72 4.48 -131.28 8.22
C THR A 72 4.15 -130.56 9.52
N GLY A 73 4.35 -131.18 10.69
CA GLY A 73 4.27 -130.53 12.00
C GLY A 73 5.36 -129.49 12.18
N GLU A 74 6.62 -129.84 11.90
CA GLU A 74 7.78 -128.95 11.96
C GLU A 74 7.65 -127.79 10.95
N GLU A 75 7.19 -128.05 9.72
CA GLU A 75 6.87 -127.00 8.76
C GLU A 75 5.73 -126.10 9.25
N LYS A 76 4.65 -126.65 9.79
CA LYS A 76 3.55 -125.87 10.38
C LYS A 76 4.01 -125.02 11.55
N ASP A 77 4.87 -125.55 12.42
CA ASP A 77 5.43 -124.80 13.55
C ASP A 77 6.36 -123.69 13.07
N SER A 78 7.17 -123.96 12.03
CA SER A 78 8.01 -122.93 11.38
C SER A 78 7.17 -121.84 10.70
N LEU A 79 6.07 -122.21 10.05
CA LEU A 79 5.13 -121.30 9.41
C LEU A 79 4.34 -120.50 10.45
N ALA A 80 3.91 -121.13 11.55
CA ALA A 80 3.21 -120.46 12.64
C ALA A 80 4.12 -119.44 13.35
N THR A 81 5.38 -119.79 13.59
CA THR A 81 6.37 -118.86 14.17
C THR A 81 6.72 -117.73 13.19
N ALA A 82 6.86 -118.01 11.90
CA ALA A 82 7.05 -116.98 10.88
C ALA A 82 5.83 -116.06 10.79
N LEU A 83 4.62 -116.61 10.79
CA LEU A 83 3.36 -115.87 10.80
C LEU A 83 3.28 -114.95 12.02
N HIS A 84 3.51 -115.48 13.22
CA HIS A 84 3.48 -114.70 14.45
C HIS A 84 4.50 -113.55 14.43
N ARG A 85 5.73 -113.79 13.94
CA ARG A 85 6.73 -112.72 13.78
C ARG A 85 6.28 -111.65 12.78
N THR A 86 5.70 -112.05 11.65
CA THR A 86 5.19 -111.09 10.67
C THR A 86 3.97 -110.33 11.18
N GLU A 87 3.12 -110.96 11.99
CA GLU A 87 1.99 -110.32 12.65
C GLU A 87 2.46 -109.32 13.71
N GLU A 88 3.46 -109.67 14.54
CA GLU A 88 4.08 -108.74 15.48
C GLU A 88 4.70 -107.53 14.76
N GLN A 89 5.45 -107.77 13.69
CA GLN A 89 6.01 -106.69 12.86
C GLN A 89 4.92 -105.82 12.25
N LEU A 90 3.82 -106.41 11.78
CA LEU A 90 2.68 -105.70 11.25
C LEU A 90 1.99 -104.85 12.33
N GLN A 91 1.85 -105.37 13.55
CA GLN A 91 1.29 -104.61 14.68
C GLN A 91 2.20 -103.45 15.08
N GLN A 92 3.51 -103.67 15.16
CA GLN A 92 4.49 -102.62 15.45
C GLN A 92 4.47 -101.52 14.37
N ALA A 93 4.49 -101.89 13.09
CA ALA A 93 4.42 -100.96 11.97
C ALA A 93 3.10 -100.17 11.98
N ARG A 94 1.96 -100.81 12.29
CA ARG A 94 0.66 -100.13 12.43
C ARG A 94 0.68 -99.08 13.55
N LEU A 95 1.26 -99.42 14.71
CA LEU A 95 1.40 -98.47 15.82
C LEU A 95 2.32 -97.30 15.46
N GLU A 96 3.40 -97.55 14.72
CA GLU A 96 4.28 -96.50 14.23
C GLU A 96 3.58 -95.58 13.23
N ILE A 97 2.83 -96.14 12.28
CA ILE A 97 1.99 -95.35 11.34
C ILE A 97 0.99 -94.49 12.10
N LEU A 98 0.33 -95.01 13.13
CA LEU A 98 -0.59 -94.24 13.96
C LEU A 98 0.10 -93.08 14.68
N ARG A 99 1.27 -93.33 15.30
CA ARG A 99 2.08 -92.27 15.94
C ARG A 99 2.56 -91.22 14.95
N LEU A 100 2.98 -91.63 13.75
CA LEU A 100 3.40 -90.70 12.70
C LEU A 100 2.22 -89.87 12.18
N ARG A 101 1.03 -90.47 12.05
CA ARG A 101 -0.20 -89.74 11.73
C ARG A 101 -0.58 -88.73 12.81
N GLU A 102 -0.52 -89.12 14.08
CA GLU A 102 -0.79 -88.21 15.20
C GLU A 102 0.17 -87.02 15.21
N LYS A 103 1.48 -87.28 15.06
CA LYS A 103 2.49 -86.22 14.87
C LYS A 103 2.23 -85.37 13.63
N GLY A 104 1.72 -85.96 12.55
CA GLY A 104 1.32 -85.25 11.33
C GLY A 104 0.19 -84.26 11.60
N VAL A 105 -0.86 -84.70 12.28
CA VAL A 105 -2.01 -83.86 12.67
C VAL A 105 -1.56 -82.73 13.60
N GLU A 106 -0.69 -83.01 14.57
CA GLU A 106 -0.18 -81.99 15.49
C GLU A 106 0.66 -80.93 14.77
N ARG A 107 1.53 -81.35 13.84
CA ARG A 107 2.28 -80.41 12.98
C ARG A 107 1.35 -79.60 12.09
N GLU A 108 0.32 -80.21 11.53
CA GLU A 108 -0.66 -79.51 10.69
C GLU A 108 -1.40 -78.43 11.47
N LYS A 109 -1.80 -78.71 12.73
CA LYS A 109 -2.37 -77.70 13.64
C LYS A 109 -1.40 -76.53 13.89
N VAL A 110 -0.14 -76.84 14.19
CA VAL A 110 0.88 -75.79 14.40
C VAL A 110 1.07 -74.94 13.14
N ILE A 111 1.08 -75.58 11.95
CA ILE A 111 1.17 -74.86 10.67
C ILE A 111 -0.06 -73.97 10.47
N THR A 112 -1.27 -74.45 10.77
CA THR A 112 -2.48 -73.61 10.64
C THR A 112 -2.46 -72.42 11.59
N ASP A 113 -2.00 -72.60 12.82
CA ASP A 113 -1.87 -71.52 13.80
C ASP A 113 -0.78 -70.52 13.37
N GLN A 114 0.34 -71.01 12.84
CA GLN A 114 1.40 -70.17 12.27
C GLN A 114 0.91 -69.38 11.05
N ILE A 115 0.11 -69.99 10.16
CA ILE A 115 -0.48 -69.27 9.02
C ILE A 115 -1.43 -68.18 9.50
N ALA A 116 -2.25 -68.46 10.52
CA ALA A 116 -3.16 -67.47 11.10
C ALA A 116 -2.39 -66.26 11.67
N THR A 117 -1.33 -66.51 12.47
CA THR A 117 -0.49 -65.44 13.02
C THR A 117 0.27 -64.67 11.94
N ILE A 118 0.78 -65.33 10.89
CA ILE A 118 1.42 -64.66 9.75
C ILE A 118 0.42 -63.73 9.05
N ASN A 119 -0.82 -64.17 8.83
CA ASN A 119 -1.84 -63.34 8.20
C ASN A 119 -2.20 -62.12 9.07
N GLU A 120 -2.27 -62.29 10.40
CA GLU A 120 -2.48 -61.16 11.32
C GLU A 120 -1.32 -60.16 11.28
N LEU A 121 -0.07 -60.64 11.31
CA LEU A 121 1.12 -59.79 11.19
C LEU A 121 1.19 -59.09 9.84
N LEU A 122 0.79 -59.74 8.75
CA LEU A 122 0.70 -59.13 7.42
C LEU A 122 -0.34 -58.01 7.40
N ALA A 123 -1.51 -58.22 7.99
CA ALA A 123 -2.53 -57.19 8.11
C ALA A 123 -2.05 -55.99 8.95
N GLN A 124 -1.38 -56.24 10.08
CA GLN A 124 -0.78 -55.19 10.91
C GLN A 124 0.33 -54.42 10.17
N ARG A 125 1.19 -55.12 9.44
CA ARG A 125 2.21 -54.49 8.59
C ARG A 125 1.55 -53.58 7.55
N ASP A 126 0.49 -54.06 6.90
CA ASP A 126 -0.19 -53.31 5.85
C ASP A 126 -0.85 -52.05 6.42
N ASP A 127 -1.52 -52.15 7.56
CA ASP A 127 -2.06 -50.99 8.28
C ASP A 127 -0.97 -49.98 8.67
N LEU A 128 0.14 -50.43 9.26
CA LEU A 128 1.28 -49.58 9.60
C LEU A 128 1.89 -48.91 8.38
N THR A 129 1.97 -49.59 7.24
CA THR A 129 2.47 -48.98 5.99
C THR A 129 1.53 -47.90 5.47
N GLN A 130 0.21 -48.09 5.58
CA GLN A 130 -0.77 -47.07 5.23
C GLN A 130 -0.67 -45.86 6.16
N GLN A 131 -0.56 -46.08 7.48
CA GLN A 131 -0.38 -44.99 8.45
C GLN A 131 0.92 -44.21 8.19
N ALA A 132 2.02 -44.90 7.92
CA ALA A 132 3.29 -44.26 7.59
C ALA A 132 3.19 -43.42 6.30
N ALA A 133 2.47 -43.91 5.29
CA ALA A 133 2.22 -43.15 4.05
C ALA A 133 1.37 -41.90 4.32
N GLN A 134 0.31 -42.01 5.12
CA GLN A 134 -0.53 -40.88 5.52
C GLN A 134 0.24 -39.84 6.32
N LEU A 135 1.05 -40.28 7.30
CA LEU A 135 1.90 -39.39 8.10
C LEU A 135 2.94 -38.68 7.24
N LYS A 136 3.56 -39.38 6.28
CA LYS A 136 4.52 -38.79 5.34
C LYS A 136 3.85 -37.70 4.49
N LEU A 137 2.65 -37.97 3.97
CA LEU A 137 1.88 -36.99 3.20
C LEU A 137 1.51 -35.78 4.08
N GLY A 138 1.02 -36.02 5.30
CA GLY A 138 0.69 -34.98 6.26
C GLY A 138 1.88 -34.10 6.61
N LYS A 139 3.06 -34.70 6.83
CA LYS A 139 4.32 -33.98 7.05
C LYS A 139 4.68 -33.09 5.86
N GLN A 140 4.59 -33.61 4.63
CA GLN A 140 4.87 -32.82 3.43
C GLN A 140 3.91 -31.64 3.28
N GLN A 141 2.63 -31.84 3.56
CA GLN A 141 1.63 -30.76 3.55
C GLN A 141 1.92 -29.71 4.64
N LEU A 142 2.31 -30.13 5.84
CA LEU A 142 2.66 -29.23 6.93
C LEU A 142 3.90 -28.40 6.58
N GLU A 143 4.94 -29.04 6.03
CA GLU A 143 6.15 -28.37 5.57
C GLU A 143 5.87 -27.36 4.46
N ALA A 144 4.99 -27.68 3.51
CA ALA A 144 4.56 -26.75 2.47
C ALA A 144 3.84 -25.53 3.08
N ARG A 145 2.88 -25.75 4.00
CA ARG A 145 2.18 -24.66 4.71
C ARG A 145 3.15 -23.79 5.52
N LEU A 146 4.15 -24.39 6.15
CA LEU A 146 5.14 -23.66 6.95
C LEU A 146 6.02 -22.78 6.05
N ARG A 147 6.42 -23.26 4.86
CA ARG A 147 7.12 -22.45 3.86
C ARG A 147 6.25 -21.30 3.36
N ASP A 148 4.98 -21.55 3.06
CA ASP A 148 4.03 -20.52 2.63
C ASP A 148 3.82 -19.44 3.69
N GLN A 149 3.67 -19.85 4.96
CA GLN A 149 3.58 -18.93 6.09
C GLN A 149 4.86 -18.11 6.25
N GLN A 150 6.02 -18.74 6.14
CA GLN A 150 7.30 -18.03 6.22
C GLN A 150 7.43 -17.00 5.10
N ALA A 151 7.08 -17.36 3.86
CA ALA A 151 7.07 -16.43 2.73
C ALA A 151 6.12 -15.25 2.98
N ARG A 152 4.91 -15.50 3.48
CA ARG A 152 3.95 -14.45 3.86
C ARG A 152 4.50 -13.52 4.93
N ILE A 153 5.15 -14.07 5.96
CA ILE A 153 5.77 -13.27 7.03
C ILE A 153 6.89 -12.39 6.46
N THR A 154 7.73 -12.92 5.56
CA THR A 154 8.77 -12.13 4.90
C THR A 154 8.18 -11.00 4.06
N THR A 155 7.13 -11.27 3.28
CA THR A 155 6.42 -10.24 2.49
C THR A 155 5.78 -9.17 3.38
N LEU A 156 5.10 -9.57 4.46
CA LEU A 156 4.47 -8.63 5.39
C LEU A 156 5.51 -7.78 6.12
N THR A 157 6.62 -8.37 6.55
CA THR A 157 7.73 -7.64 7.17
C THR A 157 8.31 -6.59 6.21
N GLN A 158 8.51 -6.95 4.94
CA GLN A 158 8.99 -5.99 3.94
C GLN A 158 7.97 -4.87 3.69
N SER A 159 6.68 -5.20 3.62
CA SER A 159 5.61 -4.20 3.47
C SER A 159 5.55 -3.25 4.66
N LEU A 160 5.71 -3.75 5.89
CA LEU A 160 5.74 -2.93 7.09
C LEU A 160 6.93 -1.97 7.08
N LYS A 161 8.12 -2.46 6.73
CA LYS A 161 9.32 -1.63 6.60
C LYS A 161 9.15 -0.52 5.57
N ASN A 162 8.56 -0.82 4.41
CA ASN A 162 8.27 0.19 3.39
C ASN A 162 7.27 1.25 3.92
N ARG A 163 6.23 0.81 4.63
CA ARG A 163 5.24 1.71 5.24
C ARG A 163 5.84 2.62 6.31
N GLU A 164 6.78 2.11 7.10
CA GLU A 164 7.52 2.90 8.09
C GLU A 164 8.37 3.99 7.43
N LEU A 165 9.05 3.67 6.32
CA LEU A 165 9.81 4.66 5.55
C LEU A 165 8.90 5.73 4.94
N GLU A 166 7.75 5.34 4.38
CA GLU A 166 6.73 6.28 3.88
C GLU A 166 6.21 7.20 5.00
N LEU A 167 5.91 6.65 6.17
CA LEU A 167 5.48 7.42 7.35
C LEU A 167 6.55 8.40 7.81
N GLN A 168 7.81 7.99 7.79
CA GLN A 168 8.93 8.87 8.15
C GLN A 168 9.08 10.01 7.14
N ALA A 169 8.99 9.72 5.84
CA ALA A 169 9.03 10.74 4.79
C ALA A 169 7.85 11.72 4.91
N SER A 170 6.64 11.21 5.11
CA SER A 170 5.45 12.04 5.32
C SER A 170 5.57 12.93 6.56
N ARG A 171 6.15 12.42 7.66
CA ARG A 171 6.44 13.22 8.86
C ARG A 171 7.44 14.34 8.58
N SER A 172 8.49 14.09 7.81
CA SER A 172 9.43 15.16 7.42
C SER A 172 8.76 16.19 6.51
N ASP A 173 7.90 15.76 5.58
CA ASP A 173 7.18 16.67 4.70
C ASP A 173 6.22 17.57 5.47
N VAL A 174 5.49 17.01 6.44
CA VAL A 174 4.63 17.80 7.34
C VAL A 174 5.44 18.84 8.10
N LYS A 175 6.61 18.47 8.62
CA LYS A 175 7.50 19.41 9.33
C LYS A 175 8.00 20.52 8.40
N ASN A 176 8.37 20.20 7.17
CA ASN A 176 8.80 21.17 6.17
C ASN A 176 7.66 22.11 5.77
N LEU A 177 6.44 21.59 5.56
CA LEU A 177 5.26 22.39 5.28
C LEU A 177 4.90 23.31 6.44
N GLN A 178 5.02 22.84 7.69
CA GLN A 178 4.84 23.69 8.87
C GLN A 178 5.85 24.85 8.92
N ALA A 179 7.12 24.58 8.62
CA ALA A 179 8.15 25.61 8.54
C ALA A 179 7.86 26.63 7.41
N ASN A 180 7.41 26.16 6.25
CA ASN A 180 7.02 27.01 5.13
C ASN A 180 5.80 27.87 5.45
N ILE A 181 4.80 27.32 6.15
CA ILE A 181 3.63 28.10 6.58
C ILE A 181 4.07 29.20 7.56
N ALA A 182 4.94 28.87 8.53
CA ALA A 182 5.45 29.86 9.48
C ALA A 182 6.21 31.00 8.77
N SER A 183 7.06 30.68 7.78
CA SER A 183 7.79 31.69 7.02
C SER A 183 6.88 32.55 6.12
N LEU A 184 5.84 31.96 5.53
CA LEU A 184 4.82 32.69 4.77
C LEU A 184 4.00 33.61 5.66
N GLN A 185 3.62 33.17 6.86
CA GLN A 185 2.91 34.00 7.84
C GLN A 185 3.75 35.21 8.26
N GLU A 186 5.05 35.02 8.52
CA GLU A 186 5.95 36.11 8.86
C GLU A 186 6.13 37.09 7.68
N SER A 187 6.26 36.58 6.47
CA SER A 187 6.35 37.39 5.26
C SER A 187 5.08 38.22 5.03
N LEU A 188 3.90 37.62 5.26
CA LEU A 188 2.62 38.30 5.17
C LEU A 188 2.52 39.41 6.22
N ARG A 189 2.93 39.14 7.46
CA ARG A 189 2.94 40.14 8.54
C ARG A 189 3.85 41.32 8.19
N SER A 190 5.07 41.04 7.75
CA SER A 190 6.03 42.07 7.30
C SER A 190 5.45 42.92 6.17
N SER A 191 4.82 42.29 5.17
CA SER A 191 4.16 42.99 4.06
C SER A 191 2.98 43.86 4.52
N GLN A 192 2.18 43.39 5.48
CA GLN A 192 1.09 44.17 6.08
C GLN A 192 1.64 45.39 6.86
N GLU A 193 2.71 45.22 7.62
CA GLU A 193 3.37 46.31 8.34
C GLU A 193 3.94 47.36 7.37
N GLN A 194 4.60 46.92 6.29
CA GLN A 194 5.08 47.81 5.23
C GLN A 194 3.94 48.59 4.57
N SER A 195 2.83 47.91 4.25
CA SER A 195 1.64 48.54 3.66
C SER A 195 1.05 49.60 4.60
N SER A 196 0.96 49.31 5.90
CA SER A 196 0.50 50.28 6.90
C SER A 196 1.43 51.49 7.01
N ARG A 197 2.75 51.28 6.97
CA ARG A 197 3.73 52.37 6.98
C ARG A 197 3.62 53.25 5.74
N LEU A 198 3.48 52.64 4.55
CA LEU A 198 3.32 53.37 3.29
C LEU A 198 2.01 54.18 3.27
N GLN A 199 0.90 53.62 3.78
CA GLN A 199 -0.36 54.35 3.91
C GLN A 199 -0.21 55.58 4.82
N LYS A 200 0.48 55.44 5.97
CA LYS A 200 0.75 56.57 6.87
C LYS A 200 1.65 57.62 6.20
N ALA A 201 2.70 57.20 5.50
CA ALA A 201 3.59 58.11 4.79
C ALA A 201 2.87 58.87 3.66
N LEU A 202 1.99 58.18 2.93
CA LEU A 202 1.18 58.79 1.87
C LEU A 202 0.18 59.80 2.44
N ALA A 203 -0.46 59.49 3.58
CA ALA A 203 -1.35 60.41 4.29
C ALA A 203 -0.62 61.65 4.84
N ALA A 204 0.59 61.48 5.38
CA ALA A 204 1.42 62.60 5.81
C ALA A 204 1.81 63.48 4.60
N ARG A 205 2.22 62.85 3.49
CA ARG A 205 2.62 63.57 2.29
C ARG A 205 1.47 64.33 1.63
N SER A 206 0.26 63.79 1.63
CA SER A 206 -0.92 64.51 1.14
C SER A 206 -1.25 65.71 2.02
N GLN A 207 -1.11 65.59 3.34
CA GLN A 207 -1.31 66.70 4.27
C GLN A 207 -0.25 67.81 4.07
N GLU A 208 1.02 67.44 3.90
CA GLU A 208 2.09 68.40 3.56
C GLU A 208 1.79 69.13 2.25
N LEU A 209 1.31 68.41 1.23
CA LEU A 209 0.99 68.99 -0.08
C LEU A 209 -0.19 69.97 0.02
N GLU A 210 -1.22 69.66 0.79
CA GLU A 210 -2.32 70.58 1.05
C GLU A 210 -1.88 71.81 1.84
N ALA A 211 -1.02 71.65 2.85
CA ALA A 211 -0.44 72.77 3.58
C ALA A 211 0.41 73.66 2.65
N ALA A 212 1.22 73.06 1.78
CA ALA A 212 2.01 73.79 0.78
C ALA A 212 1.13 74.53 -0.23
N ARG A 213 0.03 73.92 -0.69
CA ARG A 213 -0.97 74.57 -1.56
C ARG A 213 -1.62 75.77 -0.89
N GLN A 214 -2.04 75.63 0.37
CA GLN A 214 -2.61 76.74 1.14
C GLN A 214 -1.58 77.85 1.36
N ALA A 215 -0.34 77.50 1.72
CA ALA A 215 0.75 78.46 1.86
C ALA A 215 1.00 79.21 0.54
N ALA A 216 1.07 78.51 -0.60
CA ALA A 216 1.21 79.13 -1.91
C ALA A 216 0.08 80.13 -2.20
N LYS A 217 -1.18 79.74 -1.94
CA LYS A 217 -2.35 80.64 -2.11
C LYS A 217 -2.30 81.87 -1.20
N THR A 218 -1.83 81.72 0.03
CA THR A 218 -1.65 82.87 0.94
C THR A 218 -0.53 83.80 0.50
N MET A 219 0.58 83.26 -0.01
CA MET A 219 1.68 84.06 -0.57
C MET A 219 1.24 84.79 -1.82
N GLU A 220 0.47 84.14 -2.70
CA GLU A 220 -0.12 84.78 -3.88
C GLU A 220 -1.01 85.97 -3.50
N ARG A 221 -1.88 85.81 -2.48
CA ARG A 221 -2.68 86.93 -1.95
C ARG A 221 -1.82 88.07 -1.41
N LYS A 222 -0.78 87.76 -0.62
CA LYS A 222 0.15 88.78 -0.08
C LYS A 222 0.88 89.52 -1.19
N TYR A 223 1.29 88.81 -2.25
CA TYR A 223 1.93 89.40 -3.42
C TYR A 223 0.99 90.38 -4.13
N LEU A 224 -0.28 90.01 -4.34
CA LEU A 224 -1.28 90.90 -4.94
C LEU A 224 -1.52 92.17 -4.12
N VAL A 225 -1.61 92.05 -2.78
CA VAL A 225 -1.72 93.22 -1.89
C VAL A 225 -0.50 94.12 -2.01
N LEU A 226 0.71 93.54 -1.97
CA LEU A 226 1.96 94.32 -2.05
C LEU A 226 2.09 95.04 -3.40
N VAL A 227 1.66 94.41 -4.50
CA VAL A 227 1.60 95.06 -5.83
C VAL A 227 0.64 96.26 -5.79
N GLY A 228 -0.55 96.10 -5.20
CA GLY A 228 -1.49 97.22 -5.03
C GLY A 228 -0.95 98.35 -4.13
N ASP A 229 -0.27 98.02 -3.04
CA ASP A 229 0.38 98.99 -2.16
C ASP A 229 1.51 99.74 -2.88
N TYR A 230 2.30 99.03 -3.70
CA TYR A 230 3.34 99.62 -4.53
C TYR A 230 2.76 100.60 -5.56
N ASP A 231 1.67 100.23 -6.23
CA ASP A 231 0.97 101.10 -7.18
C ASP A 231 0.47 102.38 -6.49
N ASN A 232 -0.11 102.26 -5.29
CA ASN A 232 -0.53 103.42 -4.50
C ASN A 232 0.66 104.29 -4.06
N LEU A 233 1.73 103.68 -3.56
CA LEU A 233 2.93 104.39 -3.16
C LEU A 233 3.57 105.13 -4.34
N LYS A 234 3.57 104.51 -5.53
CA LYS A 234 4.02 105.14 -6.77
C LYS A 234 3.19 106.39 -7.10
N VAL A 235 1.86 106.33 -7.01
CA VAL A 235 1.00 107.51 -7.19
C VAL A 235 1.33 108.61 -6.18
N LYS A 236 1.59 108.28 -4.91
CA LYS A 236 1.98 109.25 -3.89
C LYS A 236 3.35 109.86 -4.17
N TYR A 237 4.32 109.05 -4.58
CA TYR A 237 5.66 109.51 -4.96
C TYR A 237 5.61 110.46 -6.16
N ASP A 238 4.86 110.11 -7.21
CA ASP A 238 4.68 110.96 -8.40
C ASP A 238 3.97 112.28 -8.07
N LYS A 239 3.23 112.37 -6.95
CA LYS A 239 2.68 113.63 -6.43
C LYS A 239 3.75 114.50 -5.76
N LEU A 240 4.74 113.90 -5.10
CA LEU A 240 5.79 114.60 -4.34
C LEU A 240 6.93 115.12 -5.23
N VAL A 241 7.26 114.42 -6.32
CA VAL A 241 8.43 114.74 -7.17
C VAL A 241 8.07 115.68 -8.33
N ARG A 242 6.89 116.32 -8.28
CA ARG A 242 6.51 117.32 -9.29
C ARG A 242 7.39 118.57 -9.13
N PRO A 243 7.84 119.20 -10.23
CA PRO A 243 8.64 120.43 -10.16
C PRO A 243 7.93 121.52 -9.34
N ALA A 244 8.65 122.34 -8.58
CA ALA A 244 8.05 123.45 -7.86
C ALA A 244 7.26 124.37 -8.82
N ARG A 245 6.05 124.79 -8.42
CA ARG A 245 5.21 125.72 -9.18
C ARG A 245 6.02 126.99 -9.51
N SER A 246 6.18 127.30 -10.80
CA SER A 246 6.93 128.45 -11.31
C SER A 246 6.10 129.25 -12.30
N ALA A 247 6.27 130.57 -12.29
CA ALA A 247 5.62 131.46 -13.26
C ALA A 247 6.37 131.51 -14.62
N GLU A 248 7.57 130.94 -14.69
CA GLU A 248 8.46 131.05 -15.84
C GLU A 248 7.87 130.38 -17.09
N GLY A 249 7.74 131.14 -18.18
CA GLY A 249 7.16 130.69 -19.46
C GLY A 249 5.64 130.51 -19.47
N ARG A 250 4.94 130.87 -18.38
CA ARG A 250 3.48 130.78 -18.21
C ARG A 250 2.84 132.16 -18.33
N HIS A 251 1.56 132.21 -18.68
CA HIS A 251 0.83 133.48 -18.73
C HIS A 251 0.33 133.86 -17.34
N ILE A 252 0.90 134.93 -16.76
CA ILE A 252 0.62 135.36 -15.39
C ILE A 252 -0.69 136.14 -15.36
N VAL A 253 -1.60 135.74 -14.47
CA VAL A 253 -2.84 136.45 -14.21
C VAL A 253 -2.95 136.70 -12.71
N GLU A 254 -2.99 137.96 -12.30
CA GLU A 254 -3.18 138.33 -10.91
C GLU A 254 -4.65 138.63 -10.63
N VAL A 255 -5.20 138.02 -9.59
CA VAL A 255 -6.59 138.21 -9.19
C VAL A 255 -6.62 138.68 -7.75
N ARG A 256 -7.05 139.92 -7.53
CA ARG A 256 -7.28 140.50 -6.22
C ARG A 256 -8.71 140.25 -5.77
N TYR A 257 -8.88 139.70 -4.57
CA TYR A 257 -10.19 139.43 -4.00
C TYR A 257 -10.30 140.01 -2.59
N TRP A 258 -11.36 140.78 -2.33
CA TRP A 258 -11.62 141.36 -1.02
C TRP A 258 -13.11 141.60 -0.79
N LYS A 259 -13.48 141.89 0.44
CA LYS A 259 -14.84 142.16 0.91
C LYS A 259 -14.83 143.50 1.65
N LYS A 260 -15.66 144.43 1.19
CA LYS A 260 -15.81 145.77 1.77
C LYS A 260 -17.31 146.10 1.86
N ASP A 261 -17.74 146.66 2.98
CA ASP A 261 -19.14 147.05 3.23
C ASP A 261 -20.14 145.90 2.94
N GLY A 262 -19.76 144.67 3.30
CA GLY A 262 -20.57 143.46 3.09
C GLY A 262 -20.61 142.93 1.65
N LYS A 263 -19.96 143.59 0.69
CA LYS A 263 -19.94 143.19 -0.73
C LYS A 263 -18.58 142.64 -1.15
N TYR A 264 -18.60 141.62 -2.00
CA TYR A 264 -17.39 141.03 -2.57
C TYR A 264 -16.93 141.81 -3.79
N HIS A 265 -15.63 142.07 -3.85
CA HIS A 265 -14.96 142.79 -4.91
C HIS A 265 -13.84 141.93 -5.48
N ILE A 266 -13.80 141.87 -6.81
CA ILE A 266 -12.73 141.21 -7.55
C ILE A 266 -12.14 142.25 -8.47
N ALA A 267 -10.82 142.32 -8.49
CA ALA A 267 -10.10 143.01 -9.55
C ALA A 267 -9.06 142.06 -10.12
N TRP A 268 -8.74 142.21 -11.39
CA TRP A 268 -7.78 141.34 -12.04
C TRP A 268 -6.81 142.17 -12.86
N HIS A 269 -5.66 141.58 -13.13
CA HIS A 269 -4.60 142.17 -13.92
C HIS A 269 -3.98 141.08 -14.79
N GLU A 270 -3.61 141.45 -16.02
CA GLU A 270 -3.02 140.55 -17.00
C GLU A 270 -1.54 140.90 -17.17
N GLY A 271 -0.64 139.98 -16.82
CA GLY A 271 0.80 140.21 -16.79
C GLY A 271 1.31 140.75 -15.44
N ASP A 272 2.57 141.19 -15.40
CA ASP A 272 3.24 141.70 -14.19
C ASP A 272 3.19 143.24 -14.07
N GLU A 273 2.81 143.94 -15.15
CA GLU A 273 2.79 145.42 -15.21
C GLU A 273 1.43 145.96 -15.70
N GLY A 274 0.70 146.64 -14.81
CA GLY A 274 -0.57 147.30 -15.11
C GLY A 274 -1.48 147.48 -13.89
N GLU A 275 -2.50 148.34 -14.03
CA GLU A 275 -3.46 148.61 -12.95
C GLU A 275 -4.55 147.53 -12.87
N PHE A 276 -4.92 147.16 -11.64
CA PHE A 276 -5.99 146.20 -11.38
C PHE A 276 -7.35 146.71 -11.85
N GLN A 277 -7.99 145.98 -12.75
CA GLN A 277 -9.29 146.33 -13.30
C GLN A 277 -10.42 145.63 -12.52
N PRO A 278 -11.43 146.35 -12.01
CA PRO A 278 -12.55 145.73 -11.31
C PRO A 278 -13.38 144.86 -12.26
N ILE A 279 -13.69 143.64 -11.86
CA ILE A 279 -14.40 142.65 -12.68
C ILE A 279 -15.39 141.85 -11.83
N SER A 280 -16.47 141.35 -12.45
CA SER A 280 -17.38 140.40 -11.79
C SER A 280 -16.85 138.98 -11.91
N ARG A 281 -17.19 138.11 -10.95
CA ARG A 281 -16.75 136.69 -10.94
C ARG A 281 -17.03 135.96 -12.25
N ARG A 282 -18.24 136.12 -12.81
CA ARG A 282 -18.64 135.48 -14.07
C ARG A 282 -17.79 135.97 -15.25
N ARG A 283 -17.45 137.26 -15.27
CA ARG A 283 -16.62 137.84 -16.34
C ARG A 283 -15.15 137.44 -16.17
N LEU A 284 -14.65 137.35 -14.94
CA LEU A 284 -13.32 136.82 -14.65
C LEU A 284 -13.18 135.38 -15.16
N GLU A 285 -14.15 134.52 -14.90
CA GLU A 285 -14.12 133.13 -15.38
C GLU A 285 -14.13 133.04 -16.90
N LEU A 286 -14.87 133.91 -17.60
CA LEU A 286 -14.84 133.99 -19.07
C LEU A 286 -13.47 134.44 -19.59
N VAL A 287 -12.86 135.43 -18.95
CA VAL A 287 -11.52 135.93 -19.29
C VAL A 287 -10.49 134.82 -19.07
N LEU A 288 -10.48 134.19 -17.90
CA LEU A 288 -9.56 133.08 -17.59
C LEU A 288 -9.78 131.90 -18.54
N SER A 289 -11.03 131.55 -18.88
CA SER A 289 -11.34 130.49 -19.84
C SER A 289 -10.84 130.81 -21.25
N ARG A 290 -10.90 132.09 -21.66
CA ARG A 290 -10.37 132.55 -22.93
C ARG A 290 -8.84 132.49 -22.94
N LEU A 291 -8.19 133.06 -21.93
CA LEU A 291 -6.74 133.05 -21.78
C LEU A 291 -6.19 131.61 -21.73
N LEU A 292 -6.91 130.69 -21.08
CA LEU A 292 -6.51 129.29 -21.01
C LEU A 292 -6.47 128.61 -22.39
N LYS A 293 -7.31 129.07 -23.33
CA LYS A 293 -7.32 128.58 -24.72
C LYS A 293 -6.28 129.28 -25.58
N GLU A 294 -6.05 130.57 -25.34
CA GLU A 294 -5.11 131.39 -26.10
C GLU A 294 -3.64 131.07 -25.77
N HIS A 295 -3.36 130.65 -24.52
CA HIS A 295 -2.01 130.34 -24.07
C HIS A 295 -1.80 128.82 -23.95
N PRO A 296 -1.13 128.16 -24.91
CA PRO A 296 -0.89 126.72 -24.88
C PRO A 296 0.03 126.31 -23.71
N ASN A 297 0.86 127.24 -23.25
CA ASN A 297 1.71 127.05 -22.09
C ASN A 297 0.93 127.15 -20.76
N GLY A 298 -0.39 127.33 -20.74
CA GLY A 298 -1.18 127.36 -19.50
C GLY A 298 -1.01 128.64 -18.67
N LEU A 299 -1.93 128.85 -17.73
CA LEU A 299 -2.01 130.07 -16.93
C LEU A 299 -1.37 129.87 -15.56
N TYR A 300 -0.65 130.89 -15.09
CA TYR A 300 -0.21 131.02 -13.70
C TYR A 300 -1.16 132.00 -12.99
N VAL A 301 -2.08 131.50 -12.18
CA VAL A 301 -3.08 132.32 -11.51
C VAL A 301 -2.60 132.70 -10.11
N LYS A 302 -2.28 133.96 -9.89
CA LYS A 302 -1.83 134.48 -8.60
C LYS A 302 -2.99 135.19 -7.91
N VAL A 303 -3.48 134.60 -6.83
CA VAL A 303 -4.57 135.19 -6.03
C VAL A 303 -3.95 136.06 -4.94
N ILE A 304 -4.37 137.32 -4.86
CA ILE A 304 -3.83 138.33 -3.94
C ILE A 304 -4.95 138.79 -2.99
N PHE A 305 -4.69 138.71 -1.70
CA PHE A 305 -5.56 139.21 -0.64
C PHE A 305 -4.94 140.46 -0.02
N PRO A 306 -5.56 141.64 -0.12
CA PRO A 306 -5.11 142.84 0.59
C PRO A 306 -5.07 142.62 2.12
N GLU A 307 -4.23 143.34 2.85
CA GLU A 307 -4.08 143.17 4.33
C GLU A 307 -5.40 143.31 5.09
N ASN A 308 -6.31 144.16 4.59
CA ASN A 308 -7.67 144.32 5.11
C ASN A 308 -8.71 143.74 4.14
N SER A 309 -8.49 142.52 3.67
CA SER A 309 -9.37 141.88 2.68
C SER A 309 -10.77 141.61 3.21
N GLY A 310 -11.00 141.55 4.52
CA GLY A 310 -12.33 141.27 5.10
C GLY A 310 -12.87 139.87 4.78
N LEU A 311 -12.04 138.96 4.28
CA LEU A 311 -12.39 137.58 3.93
C LEU A 311 -12.02 136.62 5.07
N SER A 312 -12.86 135.60 5.29
CA SER A 312 -12.49 134.45 6.10
C SER A 312 -11.50 133.52 5.37
N TYR A 313 -10.80 132.69 6.15
CA TYR A 313 -9.88 131.69 5.60
C TYR A 313 -10.56 130.76 4.58
N ASN A 314 -11.77 130.27 4.89
CA ASN A 314 -12.51 129.38 4.00
C ASN A 314 -12.92 130.08 2.70
N GLU A 315 -13.39 131.34 2.75
CA GLU A 315 -13.76 132.10 1.55
C GLU A 315 -12.55 132.37 0.64
N ALA A 316 -11.39 132.70 1.23
CA ALA A 316 -10.15 132.89 0.49
C ALA A 316 -9.63 131.58 -0.12
N TRP A 317 -9.70 130.48 0.64
CA TRP A 317 -9.24 129.16 0.20
C TRP A 317 -10.14 128.58 -0.90
N GLU A 318 -11.47 128.63 -0.75
CA GLU A 318 -12.41 128.16 -1.76
C GLU A 318 -12.25 128.93 -3.08
N PHE A 319 -12.09 130.26 -3.00
CA PHE A 319 -11.86 131.08 -4.19
C PHE A 319 -10.54 130.73 -4.88
N THR A 320 -9.46 130.58 -4.11
CA THR A 320 -8.14 130.21 -4.63
C THR A 320 -8.15 128.82 -5.26
N ASN A 321 -8.67 127.82 -4.55
CA ASN A 321 -8.72 126.43 -5.01
C ASN A 321 -9.60 126.28 -6.25
N HIS A 322 -10.73 127.00 -6.31
CA HIS A 322 -11.60 127.02 -7.50
C HIS A 322 -10.87 127.59 -8.73
N LEU A 323 -10.16 128.70 -8.57
CA LEU A 323 -9.39 129.29 -9.68
C LEU A 323 -8.21 128.41 -10.09
N HIS A 324 -7.48 127.86 -9.12
CA HIS A 324 -6.32 127.00 -9.35
C HIS A 324 -6.68 125.69 -10.04
N ARG A 325 -7.67 124.95 -9.55
CA ARG A 325 -8.09 123.67 -10.14
C ARG A 325 -8.63 123.81 -11.56
N LYS A 326 -9.26 124.93 -11.90
CA LYS A 326 -9.86 125.12 -13.23
C LYS A 326 -8.94 125.76 -14.24
N TYR A 327 -8.11 126.71 -13.81
CA TYR A 327 -7.40 127.60 -14.71
C TYR A 327 -5.88 127.55 -14.55
N ASP A 328 -5.34 127.23 -13.37
CA ASP A 328 -3.90 127.21 -13.15
C ASP A 328 -3.23 125.95 -13.73
N TYR A 329 -2.12 126.13 -14.42
CA TYR A 329 -1.43 125.05 -15.10
C TYR A 329 -0.91 123.95 -14.15
N TYR A 330 -0.57 124.31 -12.91
CA TYR A 330 0.05 123.40 -11.95
C TYR A 330 -0.98 122.54 -11.21
N PHE A 331 -2.17 123.07 -10.99
CA PHE A 331 -3.21 122.44 -10.17
C PHE A 331 -4.34 121.77 -10.97
N ARG A 332 -4.44 122.01 -12.29
CA ARG A 332 -5.49 121.43 -13.15
C ARG A 332 -5.47 119.91 -13.27
N ASP A 333 -4.31 119.27 -13.14
CA ASP A 333 -4.17 117.80 -13.17
C ASP A 333 -4.54 117.14 -11.83
N GLN A 334 -5.03 117.92 -10.86
CA GLN A 334 -5.74 117.38 -9.70
C GLN A 334 -7.19 117.09 -10.09
N GLY A 335 -7.41 115.99 -10.82
CA GLY A 335 -8.72 115.31 -10.81
C GLY A 335 -9.16 115.06 -9.36
N PRO A 336 -10.48 114.96 -9.08
CA PRO A 336 -10.96 114.81 -7.72
C PRO A 336 -10.20 113.69 -7.03
N SER A 337 -9.48 114.04 -5.97
CA SER A 337 -8.90 113.09 -5.05
C SER A 337 -10.04 112.25 -4.50
N ASP A 338 -10.14 110.98 -4.89
CA ASP A 338 -10.91 109.99 -4.17
C ASP A 338 -10.37 109.95 -2.74
N THR A 339 -11.02 110.74 -1.89
CA THR A 339 -10.98 110.61 -0.43
C THR A 339 -12.11 109.67 0.02
N ALA A 340 -12.45 108.68 -0.80
CA ALA A 340 -13.40 107.64 -0.51
C ALA A 340 -12.71 106.30 -0.80
N ASP A 341 -12.00 105.77 0.19
CA ASP A 341 -11.86 104.32 0.44
C ASP A 341 -10.93 104.10 1.64
N ASP A 342 -11.35 104.62 2.80
CA ASP A 342 -10.76 104.26 4.10
C ASP A 342 -11.82 103.64 5.04
N LYS A 343 -12.86 103.03 4.47
CA LYS A 343 -13.88 102.27 5.21
C LYS A 343 -14.41 101.07 4.41
N ALA A 344 -13.54 100.08 4.17
CA ALA A 344 -13.97 98.72 3.86
C ALA A 344 -12.81 97.72 4.06
N ALA A 345 -12.30 97.64 5.30
CA ALA A 345 -11.44 96.53 5.73
C ALA A 345 -11.91 96.11 7.12
N GLY A 346 -13.03 95.38 7.15
CA GLY A 346 -13.62 94.91 8.38
C GLY A 346 -14.96 94.26 8.11
N GLU A 347 -14.97 93.14 7.39
CA GLU A 347 -15.93 92.05 7.59
C GLU A 347 -15.48 90.79 6.83
N GLU A 348 -15.51 89.67 7.57
CA GLU A 348 -15.23 88.25 7.27
C GLU A 348 -13.77 87.73 7.30
#